data_AF-A0A2A2ZB19-F1
#
_entry.id   AF-A0A2A2ZB19-F1
#
_cell.length_a   1.000
_cell.length_b   1.000
_cell.length_c   1.000
_cell.angle_alpha   90.00
_cell.angle_beta   90.00
_cell.angle_gamma   90.00
#
_symmetry.space_group_name_H-M   'P 1'
#
loop_
_entity.id
_entity.type
_entity.pdbx_description
1 polymer ?
#
loop_
_entity_poly.entity_id
_entity_poly.type
_entity_poly.pdbx_seq_one_letter_code
_entity_poly.pdbx_strand_id
1 'polypeptide(L)'
;MGQLNVNPADLLRVAADYAELHARAATISPQAAAEVQRISATHGPMGYPVAVGIVTNLARQQAALDAKTAQFDQYSQRFTEHAATYRNQDSEAAKTYVAPADLLDYTEGKLPPLPVGRVICKPMLGGFRCSEFLPGGMVYHWLSPADLSGYWPDFPD
;
A
#
# COMPACT_ATOMS: atom_id res chain seq x y z
N MET A 1 15.24 -0.94 -2.26
CA MET A 1 13.90 -0.53 -2.74
C MET A 1 13.19 0.17 -1.60
N GLY A 2 12.80 1.43 -1.77
CA GLY A 2 12.09 2.17 -0.73
C GLY A 2 10.73 1.53 -0.49
N GLN A 3 10.47 1.13 0.76
CA GLN A 3 9.19 0.58 1.16
C GLN A 3 8.18 1.73 1.11
N LEU A 4 7.38 1.78 0.04
CA LEU A 4 6.31 2.77 -0.08
C LEU A 4 5.30 2.47 1.05
N ASN A 5 5.28 3.31 2.08
CA ASN A 5 4.35 3.18 3.19
C ASN A 5 2.97 3.69 2.73
N VAL A 6 2.10 2.77 2.31
CA VAL A 6 0.76 3.10 1.82
C VAL A 6 -0.28 2.65 2.84
N ASN A 7 -1.20 3.55 3.20
CA ASN A 7 -2.34 3.21 4.05
C ASN A 7 -3.34 2.33 3.27
N PRO A 8 -3.79 1.18 3.80
CA PRO A 8 -4.80 0.34 3.16
C PRO A 8 -6.11 1.07 2.84
N ALA A 9 -6.49 2.08 3.62
CA ALA A 9 -7.68 2.87 3.35
C ALA A 9 -7.56 3.69 2.05
N ASP A 10 -6.36 4.20 1.75
CA ASP A 10 -6.11 4.93 0.50
C ASP A 10 -6.17 3.99 -0.72
N LEU A 11 -5.69 2.76 -0.59
CA LEU A 11 -5.81 1.76 -1.65
C LEU A 11 -7.27 1.44 -1.96
N LEU A 12 -8.12 1.30 -0.94
CA LEU A 12 -9.55 1.08 -1.12
C LEU A 12 -10.26 2.28 -1.76
N ARG A 13 -9.85 3.51 -1.41
CA ARG A 13 -10.37 4.72 -2.05
C ARG A 13 -10.03 4.75 -3.54
N VAL A 14 -8.76 4.49 -3.90
CA VAL A 14 -8.34 4.41 -5.30
C VAL A 14 -9.07 3.28 -6.03
N ALA A 15 -9.31 2.14 -5.39
CA ALA A 15 -10.11 1.06 -5.97
C ALA A 15 -11.54 1.52 -6.32
N ALA A 16 -12.17 2.31 -5.44
CA ALA A 16 -13.49 2.89 -5.69
C ALA A 16 -13.47 3.91 -6.83
N ASP A 17 -12.46 4.77 -6.91
CA ASP A 17 -12.29 5.73 -8.01
C ASP A 17 -12.19 5.00 -9.37
N TYR A 18 -11.45 3.89 -9.44
CA TYR A 18 -11.37 3.06 -10.64
C TYR A 18 -12.69 2.36 -10.98
N ALA A 19 -13.42 1.87 -9.97
CA ALA A 19 -14.76 1.29 -10.18
C ALA A 19 -15.75 2.34 -10.72
N GLU A 20 -15.66 3.58 -10.24
CA GLU A 20 -16.44 4.69 -10.77
C GLU A 20 -16.07 5.00 -12.23
N LEU A 21 -14.77 5.04 -12.55
CA LEU A 21 -14.31 5.24 -13.93
C LEU A 21 -14.80 4.13 -14.87
N HIS A 22 -14.79 2.88 -14.42
CA HIS A 22 -15.38 1.75 -15.14
C HIS A 22 -16.87 2.00 -15.42
N ALA A 23 -17.65 2.34 -14.39
CA ALA A 23 -19.08 2.60 -14.52
C ALA A 23 -19.36 3.76 -15.48
N ARG A 24 -18.60 4.86 -15.39
CA ARG A 24 -18.72 6.01 -16.30
C ARG A 24 -18.37 5.62 -17.75
N ALA A 25 -17.28 4.91 -17.97
CA ALA A 25 -16.84 4.48 -19.30
C ALA A 25 -17.86 3.56 -19.98
N ALA A 26 -18.47 2.65 -19.22
CA ALA A 26 -19.53 1.75 -19.71
C ALA A 26 -20.77 2.50 -20.22
N THR A 27 -20.98 3.75 -19.83
CA THR A 27 -22.12 4.57 -20.29
C THR A 27 -21.87 5.32 -21.60
N ILE A 28 -20.63 5.39 -22.09
CA ILE A 28 -20.28 6.20 -23.27
C ILE A 28 -20.99 5.69 -24.52
N SER A 29 -20.92 4.38 -24.81
CA SER A 29 -21.57 3.79 -25.98
C SER A 29 -23.10 3.97 -26.00
N PRO A 30 -23.86 3.69 -24.92
CA PRO A 30 -25.31 3.93 -24.91
C PRO A 30 -25.67 5.42 -24.98
N GLN A 31 -24.88 6.32 -24.38
CA GLN A 31 -25.09 7.77 -24.54
C GLN A 31 -24.90 8.22 -25.99
N ALA A 32 -23.87 7.72 -26.68
CA ALA A 32 -23.66 8.00 -28.09
C ALA A 32 -24.80 7.49 -28.98
N ALA A 33 -25.37 6.32 -28.68
CA ALA A 33 -26.55 5.81 -29.39
C ALA A 33 -27.80 6.69 -29.16
N ALA A 34 -28.04 7.13 -27.91
CA ALA A 34 -29.12 8.05 -27.60
C ALA A 34 -28.97 9.40 -28.32
N GLU A 35 -27.73 9.89 -28.44
CA GLU A 35 -27.41 11.12 -29.15
C GLU A 35 -27.72 11.03 -30.65
N VAL A 36 -27.35 9.91 -31.28
CA VAL A 36 -27.69 9.63 -32.69
C VAL A 36 -29.21 9.68 -32.89
N GLN A 37 -29.97 9.01 -32.01
CA GLN A 37 -31.43 9.03 -32.07
C GLN A 37 -32.00 10.45 -31.94
N ARG A 38 -31.44 11.25 -31.03
CA ARG A 38 -31.83 12.65 -30.82
C ARG A 38 -31.58 13.49 -32.07
N ILE A 39 -30.42 13.36 -32.70
CA ILE A 39 -30.05 14.08 -33.92
C ILE A 39 -31.01 13.70 -35.06
N SER A 40 -31.27 12.40 -35.25
CA SER A 40 -32.22 11.92 -36.26
C SER A 40 -33.62 12.49 -36.04
N ALA A 41 -34.08 12.56 -34.80
CA ALA A 41 -35.41 13.10 -34.47
C ALA A 41 -35.52 14.62 -34.67
N THR A 42 -34.46 15.37 -34.38
CA THR A 42 -34.49 16.85 -34.38
C THR A 42 -34.08 17.47 -35.72
N HIS A 43 -33.19 16.83 -36.46
CA HIS A 43 -32.61 17.37 -37.70
C HIS A 43 -32.94 16.54 -38.94
N GLY A 44 -33.57 15.37 -38.78
CA GLY A 44 -33.96 14.51 -39.90
C GLY A 44 -32.79 14.21 -40.85
N PRO A 45 -32.98 14.34 -42.18
CA PRO A 45 -31.90 14.13 -43.16
C PRO A 45 -30.70 15.08 -43.01
N MET A 46 -30.90 16.30 -42.50
CA MET A 46 -29.81 17.28 -42.33
C MET A 46 -28.81 16.83 -41.25
N GLY A 47 -29.27 16.06 -40.26
CA GLY A 47 -28.43 15.51 -39.20
C GLY A 47 -27.67 14.25 -39.57
N TYR A 48 -27.95 13.65 -40.75
CA TYR A 48 -27.39 12.37 -41.16
C TYR A 48 -25.85 12.32 -41.17
N PRO A 49 -25.13 13.33 -41.70
CA PRO A 49 -23.66 13.30 -41.68
C PRO A 49 -23.09 13.26 -40.26
N VAL A 50 -23.72 13.97 -39.30
CA VAL A 50 -23.29 14.00 -37.91
C VAL A 50 -23.55 12.65 -37.23
N ALA A 51 -24.76 12.09 -37.41
CA ALA A 51 -25.12 10.78 -36.89
C ALA A 51 -24.17 9.68 -37.38
N VAL A 52 -23.88 9.64 -38.68
CA VAL A 52 -22.91 8.69 -39.27
C VAL A 52 -21.51 8.91 -38.70
N GLY A 53 -21.08 10.16 -38.52
CA GLY A 53 -19.80 10.51 -37.91
C GLY A 53 -19.67 9.95 -36.49
N ILE A 54 -20.71 10.08 -35.66
CA ILE A 54 -20.74 9.53 -34.30
C ILE A 54 -20.64 8.00 -34.34
N VAL A 55 -21.52 7.34 -35.09
CA VAL A 55 -21.54 5.86 -35.17
C VAL A 55 -20.21 5.32 -35.68
N THR A 56 -19.65 5.92 -36.73
CA THR A 56 -18.40 5.46 -37.34
C THR A 56 -17.22 5.61 -36.37
N ASN A 57 -17.12 6.73 -35.67
CA ASN A 57 -16.03 6.93 -34.71
C ASN A 57 -16.20 6.05 -33.47
N LEU A 58 -17.43 5.87 -32.99
CA LEU A 58 -17.72 4.94 -31.90
C LEU A 58 -17.30 3.53 -32.28
N ALA A 59 -17.71 3.04 -33.46
CA ALA A 59 -17.34 1.71 -33.94
C ALA A 59 -15.81 1.53 -34.05
N ARG A 60 -15.08 2.56 -34.48
CA ARG A 60 -13.60 2.52 -34.56
C ARG A 60 -12.93 2.47 -33.19
N GLN A 61 -13.52 3.11 -32.18
CA GLN A 61 -12.95 3.22 -30.84
C GLN A 61 -13.51 2.20 -29.85
N GLN A 62 -14.55 1.44 -30.22
CA GLN A 62 -15.27 0.54 -29.30
C GLN A 62 -14.32 -0.45 -28.63
N ALA A 63 -13.44 -1.11 -29.40
CA ALA A 63 -12.49 -2.06 -28.85
C ALA A 63 -11.50 -1.42 -27.85
N ALA A 64 -11.06 -0.18 -28.13
CA ALA A 64 -10.16 0.55 -27.23
C ALA A 64 -10.89 1.00 -25.94
N LEU A 65 -12.15 1.43 -26.08
CA LEU A 65 -13.01 1.78 -24.94
C LEU A 65 -13.28 0.55 -24.06
N ASP A 66 -13.62 -0.60 -24.65
CA ASP A 66 -13.87 -1.85 -23.93
C ASP A 66 -12.61 -2.32 -23.20
N ALA A 67 -11.45 -2.28 -23.88
CA ALA A 67 -10.17 -2.59 -23.28
C ALA A 67 -9.85 -1.66 -22.10
N LYS A 68 -10.12 -0.35 -22.23
CA LYS A 68 -9.88 0.60 -21.14
C LYS A 68 -10.82 0.37 -19.96
N THR A 69 -12.08 0.06 -20.24
CA THR A 69 -13.11 -0.25 -19.24
C THR A 69 -12.73 -1.50 -18.45
N ALA A 70 -12.22 -2.53 -19.13
CA ALA A 70 -11.68 -3.74 -18.49
C ALA A 70 -10.43 -3.45 -17.64
N GLN A 71 -9.54 -2.56 -18.08
CA GLN A 71 -8.38 -2.15 -17.28
C GLN A 71 -8.77 -1.48 -15.97
N PHE A 72 -9.82 -0.64 -15.98
CA PHE A 72 -10.30 0.01 -14.77
C PHE A 72 -10.81 -1.01 -13.74
N ASP A 73 -11.57 -2.01 -14.19
CA ASP A 73 -12.03 -3.10 -13.33
C ASP A 73 -10.85 -3.90 -12.75
N GLN A 74 -9.89 -4.28 -13.61
CA GLN A 74 -8.68 -4.99 -13.20
C GLN A 74 -7.87 -4.21 -12.15
N TYR A 75 -7.70 -2.90 -12.33
CA TYR A 75 -6.97 -2.08 -11.36
C TYR A 75 -7.74 -1.93 -10.06
N SER A 76 -9.06 -1.74 -10.11
CA SER A 76 -9.89 -1.71 -8.91
C SER A 76 -9.69 -2.99 -8.08
N GLN A 77 -9.80 -4.16 -8.71
CA GLN A 77 -9.59 -5.45 -8.05
C GLN A 77 -8.19 -5.56 -7.42
N ARG A 78 -7.14 -5.21 -8.18
CA ARG A 78 -5.76 -5.28 -7.68
C ARG A 78 -5.55 -4.39 -6.45
N PHE A 79 -6.09 -3.17 -6.45
CA PHE A 79 -5.97 -2.29 -5.28
C PHE A 79 -6.69 -2.86 -4.05
N THR A 80 -7.86 -3.49 -4.22
CA THR A 80 -8.55 -4.21 -3.15
C THR A 80 -7.73 -5.38 -2.62
N GLU A 81 -7.15 -6.20 -3.50
CA GLU A 81 -6.28 -7.33 -3.12
C GLU A 81 -5.02 -6.87 -2.38
N HIS A 82 -4.40 -5.78 -2.84
CA HIS A 82 -3.24 -5.19 -2.15
C HIS A 82 -3.61 -4.63 -0.77
N ALA A 83 -4.76 -3.98 -0.62
CA ALA A 83 -5.23 -3.51 0.68
C ALA A 83 -5.44 -4.68 1.66
N ALA A 84 -6.00 -5.79 1.21
CA ALA A 84 -6.15 -7.01 2.00
C ALA A 84 -4.79 -7.60 2.38
N THR A 85 -3.84 -7.63 1.44
CA THR A 85 -2.47 -8.13 1.68
C THR A 85 -1.77 -7.33 2.79
N TYR A 86 -1.82 -6.00 2.74
CA TYR A 86 -1.24 -5.15 3.78
C TYR A 86 -1.88 -5.39 5.15
N ARG A 87 -3.22 -5.47 5.22
CA ARG A 87 -3.92 -5.76 6.48
C ARG A 87 -3.55 -7.13 7.06
N ASN A 88 -3.43 -8.15 6.22
CA ASN A 88 -3.04 -9.48 6.65
C ASN A 88 -1.61 -9.48 7.19
N GLN A 89 -0.67 -8.86 6.47
CA GLN A 89 0.72 -8.73 6.91
C GLN A 89 0.84 -7.97 8.24
N ASP A 90 0.10 -6.88 8.40
CA ASP A 90 0.03 -6.11 9.65
C ASP A 90 -0.52 -6.97 10.80
N SER A 91 -1.60 -7.72 10.56
CA SER A 91 -2.18 -8.61 11.57
C SER A 91 -1.24 -9.76 11.98
N GLU A 92 -0.48 -10.33 11.05
CA GLU A 92 0.49 -11.39 11.34
C GLU A 92 1.72 -10.82 12.07
N ALA A 93 2.17 -9.62 11.70
CA ALA A 93 3.21 -8.92 12.42
C ALA A 93 2.78 -8.59 13.85
N ALA A 94 1.54 -8.13 14.05
CA ALA A 94 0.99 -7.83 15.38
C ALA A 94 0.94 -9.08 16.28
N LYS A 95 0.62 -10.27 15.75
CA LYS A 95 0.62 -11.53 16.52
C LYS A 95 2.00 -11.94 17.03
N THR A 96 3.05 -11.59 16.28
CA THR A 96 4.45 -11.93 16.62
C THR A 96 5.17 -10.78 17.33
N TYR A 97 4.52 -9.64 17.47
CA TYR A 97 5.06 -8.47 18.14
C TYR A 97 5.11 -8.70 19.66
N VAL A 98 6.33 -8.73 20.21
CA VAL A 98 6.56 -8.68 21.65
C VAL A 98 6.80 -7.23 22.05
N ALA A 99 5.89 -6.66 22.85
CA ALA A 99 6.06 -5.29 23.31
C ALA A 99 7.27 -5.21 24.26
N PRO A 100 8.03 -4.11 24.24
CA PRO A 100 9.14 -3.90 25.18
C PRO A 100 8.71 -3.96 26.66
N ALA A 101 7.46 -3.60 26.96
CA ALA A 101 6.89 -3.71 28.30
C ALA A 101 6.69 -5.17 28.75
N ASP A 102 6.37 -6.08 27.82
CA ASP A 102 6.19 -7.51 28.11
C ASP A 102 7.54 -8.22 28.37
N LEU A 103 8.66 -7.61 27.98
CA LEU A 103 10.00 -8.08 28.29
C LEU A 103 10.46 -7.71 29.71
N LEU A 104 9.77 -6.78 30.38
CA LEU A 104 10.09 -6.35 31.75
C LEU A 104 9.44 -7.24 32.83
N ASP A 105 8.46 -8.06 32.47
CA ASP A 105 7.72 -8.96 33.37
C ASP A 105 8.15 -10.43 33.25
N TYR A 106 9.30 -10.68 32.61
CA TYR A 106 9.72 -12.02 32.23
C TYR A 106 10.51 -12.75 33.34
N THR A 107 9.83 -13.63 34.07
CA THR A 107 10.46 -14.66 34.92
C THR A 107 10.84 -15.88 34.08
N GLU A 108 12.14 -16.21 34.08
CA GLU A 108 12.83 -17.38 33.49
C GLU A 108 11.96 -18.57 33.04
N GLY A 109 12.10 -19.00 31.77
CA GLY A 109 11.67 -20.36 31.41
C GLY A 109 11.72 -20.80 29.94
N LYS A 110 11.49 -19.94 28.95
CA LYS A 110 11.57 -20.32 27.52
C LYS A 110 11.82 -19.10 26.63
N LEU A 111 13.08 -18.78 26.35
CA LEU A 111 13.42 -17.67 25.47
C LEU A 111 12.78 -17.87 24.08
N PRO A 112 11.91 -16.96 23.60
CA PRO A 112 11.70 -16.83 22.16
C PRO A 112 13.05 -16.47 21.50
N PRO A 113 13.26 -16.77 20.20
CA PRO A 113 14.51 -16.42 19.52
C PRO A 113 14.77 -14.92 19.69
N LEU A 114 15.96 -14.60 20.18
CA LEU A 114 16.35 -13.22 20.46
C LEU A 114 16.17 -12.37 19.19
N PRO A 115 15.60 -11.15 19.30
CA PRO A 115 15.38 -10.29 18.15
C PRO A 115 16.73 -9.95 17.51
N VAL A 116 16.98 -10.50 16.33
CA VAL A 116 18.22 -10.31 15.56
C VAL A 116 18.33 -8.85 15.12
N GLY A 117 19.54 -8.27 15.21
CA GLY A 117 19.81 -6.88 14.85
C GLY A 117 19.40 -5.87 15.93
N ARG A 118 18.99 -6.32 17.12
CA ARG A 118 18.81 -5.43 18.28
C ARG A 118 20.15 -5.22 18.97
N VAL A 119 20.42 -3.96 19.33
CA VAL A 119 21.51 -3.59 20.22
C VAL A 119 20.92 -3.07 21.53
N ILE A 120 21.48 -3.47 22.67
CA ILE A 120 21.13 -2.95 24.00
C ILE A 120 22.40 -2.45 24.66
N CYS A 121 22.40 -1.19 25.07
CA CYS A 121 23.51 -0.55 25.76
C CYS A 121 23.09 -0.16 27.18
N LYS A 122 23.91 -0.51 28.18
CA LYS A 122 23.72 -0.08 29.57
C LYS A 122 24.88 0.83 30.00
N PRO A 123 24.61 1.94 30.71
CA PRO A 123 25.67 2.81 31.21
C PRO A 123 26.55 2.03 32.19
N MET A 124 27.86 2.24 32.08
CA MET A 124 28.90 1.63 32.90
C MET A 124 30.04 2.64 33.06
N LEU A 125 30.95 2.44 34.01
CA LEU A 125 32.02 3.39 34.30
C LEU A 125 32.82 3.75 33.03
N GLY A 126 32.72 4.99 32.58
CA GLY A 126 33.43 5.50 31.39
C GLY A 126 32.74 5.29 30.02
N GLY A 127 31.48 4.81 29.98
CA GLY A 127 30.74 4.66 28.72
C GLY A 127 29.53 3.73 28.82
N PHE A 128 29.26 2.97 27.76
CA PHE A 128 28.17 2.01 27.69
C PHE A 128 28.70 0.61 27.38
N ARG A 129 28.24 -0.39 28.13
CA ARG A 129 28.41 -1.80 27.77
C ARG A 129 27.26 -2.20 26.85
N CYS A 130 27.59 -2.49 25.60
CA CYS A 130 26.62 -2.82 24.56
C CYS A 130 26.63 -4.31 24.24
N SER A 131 25.45 -4.83 23.87
CA SER A 131 25.26 -6.21 23.41
C SER A 131 24.44 -6.22 22.14
N GLU A 132 24.90 -6.93 21.11
CA GLU A 132 24.23 -7.13 19.82
C GLU A 132 23.77 -8.56 19.72
N PHE A 133 22.52 -8.73 19.30
CA PHE A 133 21.94 -10.02 19.02
C PHE A 133 22.12 -10.35 17.53
N LEU A 134 23.09 -11.21 17.22
CA LEU A 134 23.43 -11.62 15.87
C LEU A 134 22.56 -12.81 15.42
N PRO A 135 22.45 -13.05 14.09
CA PRO A 135 21.80 -14.24 13.56
C PRO A 135 22.41 -15.51 14.14
N GLY A 136 21.57 -16.50 14.47
CA GLY A 136 22.02 -17.78 15.04
C GLY A 136 22.17 -17.80 16.57
N GLY A 137 21.69 -16.77 17.28
CA GLY A 137 21.68 -16.75 18.75
C GLY A 137 23.01 -16.33 19.38
N MET A 138 23.97 -15.87 18.56
CA MET A 138 25.22 -15.32 19.05
C MET A 138 24.99 -13.93 19.64
N VAL A 139 25.62 -13.64 20.77
CA VAL A 139 25.61 -12.32 21.41
C VAL A 139 27.02 -11.77 21.40
N TYR A 140 27.20 -10.61 20.78
CA TYR A 140 28.48 -9.90 20.79
C TYR A 140 28.45 -8.79 21.82
N HIS A 141 29.52 -8.66 22.61
CA HIS A 141 29.66 -7.64 23.64
C HIS A 141 30.80 -6.69 23.29
N TRP A 142 30.56 -5.38 23.39
CA TRP A 142 31.59 -4.36 23.22
C TRP A 142 31.33 -3.17 24.12
N LEU A 143 32.37 -2.35 24.28
CA LEU A 143 32.30 -1.08 24.99
C LEU A 143 32.15 0.03 23.95
N SER A 144 31.14 0.87 24.15
CA SER A 144 30.93 2.07 23.34
C SER A 144 31.07 3.30 24.21
N PRO A 145 31.75 4.36 23.75
CA PRO A 145 31.80 5.63 24.46
C PRO A 145 30.43 6.34 24.50
N ALA A 146 29.55 6.05 23.54
CA ALA A 146 28.21 6.64 23.43
C ALA A 146 27.12 5.55 23.31
N ASP A 147 25.87 5.89 23.63
CA ASP A 147 24.72 4.99 23.42
C ASP A 147 24.27 4.96 21.95
N LEU A 148 23.15 4.27 21.66
CA LEU A 148 22.59 4.16 20.31
C LEU A 148 22.05 5.46 19.72
N SER A 149 21.72 6.44 20.55
CA SER A 149 21.38 7.80 20.15
C SER A 149 22.61 8.69 19.92
N GLY A 150 23.82 8.19 20.23
CA GLY A 150 25.06 8.96 20.18
C GLY A 150 25.30 9.82 21.42
N TYR A 151 24.50 9.64 22.48
CA TYR A 151 24.64 10.37 23.73
C TYR A 151 25.75 9.77 24.61
N TRP A 152 26.56 10.63 25.23
CA TRP A 152 27.55 10.23 26.23
C TRP A 152 26.93 10.28 27.62
N PRO A 153 27.27 9.36 28.54
CA PRO A 153 26.75 9.46 29.89
C PRO A 153 27.34 10.70 30.57
N ASP A 154 26.50 11.57 31.12
CA ASP A 154 26.96 12.68 31.96
C ASP A 154 27.68 12.11 33.19
N PHE A 155 28.94 12.47 33.36
CA PHE A 155 29.75 12.03 34.49
C PHE A 155 29.45 12.92 35.71
N PRO A 156 29.21 12.36 36.90
CA PRO A 156 29.31 13.14 38.11
C PRO A 156 30.79 13.54 38.30
N ASP A 157 31.03 14.83 38.49
CA ASP A 157 32.34 15.40 38.83
C ASP A 157 32.94 14.76 40.09
#